data_AF-A0A1W2FG31-F1
#
_entry.id   AF-A0A1W2FG31-F1
#
_cell.length_a   1.000
_cell.length_b   1.000
_cell.length_c   1.000
_cell.angle_alpha   90.00
_cell.angle_beta   90.00
_cell.angle_gamma   90.00
#
_symmetry.space_group_name_H-M   'P 1'
#
loop_
_entity.id
_entity.type
_entity.pdbx_description
1 polymer ?
#
loop_
_entity_poly.entity_id
_entity_poly.type
_entity_poly.pdbx_seq_one_letter_code
_entity_poly.pdbx_strand_id
1 'polypeptide(L)'
;MKAACQDLFPVDVGSMGVKVVASFGARGVAGFPVETTSFVDRRDELAEVRRLLSVDRLLTLTGAAGVGKTRLAVRLAERLSRAFPDGVWLVSLATLQDGALVPHAVADVLGIRDDTGGEVLDVVVEYLRERRLLLALDNCERVLDACAALMGAILPRAAGMRVLATSRHRLNVIGEYLLEVSPLGVPVLEELARGGFAVKAFPALELFADRAATVVPGFKTTAGNLGHVVRLCHRLDVCRWPSSWRRCGCGRIVWSSLLSGWMTVTGC
;
A
#
# COMPACT_ATOMS: atom_id res chain seq x y z
N MET A 1 15.73 -3.91 -59.00
CA MET A 1 15.51 -5.00 -58.03
C MET A 1 14.75 -4.41 -56.86
N LYS A 2 13.41 -4.38 -56.94
CA LYS A 2 12.52 -5.28 -56.17
C LYS A 2 12.85 -5.19 -54.67
N ALA A 3 12.15 -4.32 -53.92
CA ALA A 3 10.87 -4.62 -53.28
C ALA A 3 11.00 -5.69 -52.19
N ALA A 4 10.99 -5.27 -50.93
CA ALA A 4 10.27 -5.89 -49.82
C ALA A 4 10.52 -5.10 -48.52
N CYS A 5 9.46 -4.91 -47.72
CA CYS A 5 9.42 -4.28 -46.39
C CYS A 5 9.42 -2.74 -46.33
N GLN A 6 8.52 -2.14 -47.13
CA GLN A 6 7.54 -1.22 -46.55
C GLN A 6 6.52 -2.04 -45.74
N ASP A 7 5.99 -1.44 -44.70
CA ASP A 7 5.04 -1.96 -43.70
C ASP A 7 5.69 -2.66 -42.51
N LEU A 8 5.91 -1.88 -41.44
CA LEU A 8 5.45 -2.17 -40.08
C LEU A 8 5.80 -0.97 -39.17
N PHE A 9 4.74 -0.30 -38.71
CA PHE A 9 4.66 0.71 -37.63
C PHE A 9 5.10 2.16 -37.93
N PRO A 10 4.16 3.05 -38.30
CA PRO A 10 4.30 4.46 -37.99
C PRO A 10 4.15 4.65 -36.47
N VAL A 11 5.11 5.33 -35.87
CA VAL A 11 5.10 5.78 -34.47
C VAL A 11 4.05 6.88 -34.35
N ASP A 12 2.93 6.59 -33.68
CA ASP A 12 1.95 7.60 -33.31
C ASP A 12 2.22 8.08 -31.87
N VAL A 13 2.27 9.39 -31.72
CA VAL A 13 2.68 10.09 -30.51
C VAL A 13 1.42 10.36 -29.69
N GLY A 14 0.94 9.36 -28.94
CA GLY A 14 -0.29 9.49 -28.17
C GLY A 14 -0.55 8.36 -27.18
N SER A 15 0.10 8.38 -26.01
CA SER A 15 -0.40 7.73 -24.79
C SER A 15 0.48 8.09 -23.59
N MET A 16 0.02 9.03 -22.76
CA MET A 16 0.50 9.18 -21.39
C MET A 16 0.04 7.94 -20.61
N GLY A 17 0.88 6.92 -20.58
CA GLY A 17 0.59 5.62 -19.98
C GLY A 17 0.38 5.70 -18.47
N VAL A 18 -0.87 5.59 -18.04
CA VAL A 18 -1.22 5.05 -16.73
C VAL A 18 -0.78 3.57 -16.74
N LYS A 19 0.24 3.21 -15.96
CA LYS A 19 0.57 1.79 -15.74
C LYS A 19 -0.45 1.19 -14.76
N VAL A 20 -1.59 0.79 -15.28
CA VAL A 20 -2.55 -0.06 -14.56
C VAL A 20 -1.95 -1.46 -14.46
N VAL A 21 -1.64 -1.93 -13.25
CA VAL A 21 -1.25 -3.31 -13.02
C VAL A 21 -2.52 -4.16 -12.98
N ALA A 22 -3.21 -4.32 -14.11
CA ALA A 22 -4.35 -5.23 -14.22
C ALA A 22 -3.85 -6.63 -14.60
N SER A 23 -3.90 -7.58 -13.66
CA SER A 23 -3.83 -9.01 -14.01
C SER A 23 -5.19 -9.64 -13.69
N PHE A 24 -5.77 -10.31 -14.68
CA PHE A 24 -7.11 -10.89 -14.65
C PHE A 24 -7.16 -12.24 -13.91
N GLY A 25 -8.23 -12.41 -13.12
CA GLY A 25 -8.74 -13.71 -12.70
C GLY A 25 -10.26 -13.62 -12.54
N ALA A 26 -11.01 -14.54 -13.17
CA ALA A 26 -12.48 -14.51 -13.30
C ALA A 26 -13.27 -14.75 -11.99
N ARG A 27 -12.68 -14.49 -10.82
CA ARG A 27 -13.32 -14.46 -9.50
C ARG A 27 -12.32 -13.93 -8.46
N GLY A 28 -12.49 -12.66 -8.10
CA GLY A 28 -11.98 -12.04 -6.86
C GLY A 28 -10.47 -11.79 -6.78
N VAL A 29 -10.10 -10.51 -6.61
CA VAL A 29 -8.74 -9.96 -6.45
C VAL A 29 -8.09 -9.55 -7.78
N ALA A 30 -8.29 -8.28 -8.18
CA ALA A 30 -7.64 -7.66 -9.33
C ALA A 30 -6.86 -6.40 -8.89
N GLY A 31 -5.70 -6.14 -9.53
CA GLY A 31 -4.91 -4.93 -9.30
C GLY A 31 -3.74 -5.07 -8.31
N PHE A 32 -3.60 -6.22 -7.63
CA PHE A 32 -2.64 -6.38 -6.54
C PHE A 32 -1.26 -6.87 -7.01
N PRO A 33 -0.15 -6.26 -6.55
CA PRO A 33 1.20 -6.76 -6.81
C PRO A 33 1.41 -8.15 -6.19
N VAL A 34 2.11 -9.04 -6.89
CA VAL A 34 2.57 -10.31 -6.31
C VAL A 34 3.60 -10.02 -5.22
N GLU A 35 3.36 -10.50 -4.00
CA GLU A 35 4.29 -10.33 -2.89
C GLU A 35 5.51 -11.24 -3.06
N THR A 36 6.68 -10.66 -3.31
CA THR A 36 7.95 -11.40 -3.51
C THR A 36 8.81 -11.50 -2.25
N THR A 37 8.35 -10.92 -1.13
CA THR A 37 9.09 -10.89 0.13
C THR A 37 8.17 -11.30 1.28
N SER A 38 8.69 -11.80 2.40
CA SER A 38 7.82 -12.23 3.50
C SER A 38 6.96 -11.08 4.09
N PHE A 39 5.80 -11.43 4.62
CA PHE A 39 4.91 -10.54 5.36
C PHE A 39 5.01 -10.87 6.85
N VAL A 40 5.62 -9.97 7.62
CA VAL A 40 5.85 -10.19 9.06
C VAL A 40 4.66 -9.68 9.87
N ASP A 41 4.33 -10.49 10.87
CA ASP A 41 3.11 -10.57 11.69
C ASP A 41 2.36 -9.24 11.94
N ARG A 42 1.26 -9.05 11.19
CA ARG A 42 0.21 -8.04 11.42
C ARG A 42 -1.17 -8.68 11.56
N ARG A 43 -1.27 -9.77 12.32
CA ARG A 43 -2.52 -10.53 12.47
C ARG A 43 -3.60 -9.72 13.18
N ASP A 44 -3.23 -8.97 14.20
CA ASP A 44 -4.15 -8.17 15.00
C ASP A 44 -4.71 -7.02 14.18
N GLU A 45 -3.87 -6.31 13.41
CA GLU A 45 -4.36 -5.26 12.51
C GLU A 45 -5.24 -5.85 11.40
N LEU A 46 -4.90 -7.01 10.84
CA LEU A 46 -5.75 -7.68 9.85
C LEU A 46 -7.11 -8.08 10.43
N ALA A 47 -7.15 -8.55 11.69
CA ALA A 47 -8.38 -8.88 12.38
C ALA A 47 -9.22 -7.63 12.66
N GLU A 48 -8.58 -6.56 13.12
CA GLU A 48 -9.24 -5.30 13.44
C GLU A 48 -9.80 -4.62 12.18
N VAL A 49 -9.02 -4.56 11.10
CA VAL A 49 -9.47 -4.05 9.80
C VAL A 49 -10.68 -4.83 9.30
N ARG A 50 -10.67 -6.17 9.41
CA ARG A 50 -11.81 -7.00 9.04
C ARG A 50 -13.04 -6.70 9.90
N ARG A 51 -12.87 -6.49 11.21
CA ARG A 51 -13.95 -6.14 12.13
C ARG A 51 -14.53 -4.78 11.79
N LEU A 52 -13.69 -3.77 11.59
CA LEU A 52 -14.10 -2.41 11.24
C LEU A 52 -14.82 -2.37 9.90
N LEU A 53 -14.27 -3.02 8.87
CA LEU A 53 -14.96 -3.13 7.59
C LEU A 53 -16.27 -3.89 7.70
N SER A 54 -16.54 -4.67 8.76
CA SER A 54 -17.84 -5.35 8.93
C SER A 54 -18.96 -4.40 9.37
N VAL A 55 -18.63 -3.26 9.96
CA VAL A 55 -19.56 -2.26 10.50
C VAL A 55 -19.53 -0.95 9.73
N ASP A 56 -18.34 -0.51 9.33
CA ASP A 56 -18.12 0.74 8.60
C ASP A 56 -17.95 0.51 7.10
N ARG A 57 -18.34 1.52 6.31
CA ARG A 57 -18.27 1.47 4.83
C ARG A 57 -17.02 2.12 4.26
N LEU A 58 -16.38 3.01 5.01
CA LEU A 58 -15.14 3.65 4.63
C LEU A 58 -14.14 3.54 5.78
N LEU A 59 -13.05 2.82 5.54
CA LEU A 59 -11.94 2.70 6.45
C LEU A 59 -10.69 3.27 5.79
N THR A 60 -10.01 4.19 6.46
CA THR A 60 -8.74 4.75 6.00
C THR A 60 -7.62 4.28 6.92
N LEU A 61 -6.69 3.52 6.34
CA LEU A 61 -5.42 3.19 6.96
C LEU A 61 -4.52 4.42 6.91
N THR A 62 -4.23 4.98 8.08
CA THR A 62 -3.29 6.10 8.24
C THR A 62 -1.97 5.61 8.81
N GLY A 63 -0.91 6.39 8.65
CA GLY A 63 0.40 6.06 9.22
C GLY A 63 1.56 6.56 8.38
N ALA A 64 2.76 6.42 8.91
CA ALA A 64 3.99 6.89 8.26
C ALA A 64 4.24 6.23 6.89
N ALA A 65 5.09 6.87 6.08
CA ALA A 65 5.58 6.26 4.85
C ALA A 65 6.37 4.97 5.18
N GLY A 66 6.23 3.93 4.37
CA GLY A 66 6.97 2.67 4.57
C GLY A 66 6.45 1.75 5.67
N VAL A 67 5.43 2.15 6.45
CA VAL A 67 4.86 1.30 7.53
C VAL A 67 4.13 0.05 7.02
N GLY A 68 3.87 -0.02 5.71
CA GLY A 68 3.27 -1.20 5.07
C GLY A 68 1.76 -1.13 4.89
N LYS A 69 1.14 0.06 4.86
CA LYS A 69 -0.32 0.22 4.63
C LYS A 69 -0.80 -0.45 3.34
N THR A 70 -0.11 -0.19 2.22
CA THR A 70 -0.37 -0.84 0.93
C THR A 70 -0.32 -2.35 1.06
N ARG A 71 0.70 -2.85 1.76
CA ARG A 71 0.90 -4.28 1.96
C ARG A 71 -0.19 -4.93 2.81
N LEU A 72 -0.60 -4.23 3.87
CA LEU A 72 -1.72 -4.61 4.71
C LEU A 72 -3.04 -4.65 3.91
N ALA A 73 -3.27 -3.65 3.05
CA ALA A 73 -4.43 -3.59 2.17
C ALA A 73 -4.47 -4.75 1.17
N VAL A 74 -3.33 -5.08 0.55
CA VAL A 74 -3.17 -6.23 -0.35
C VAL A 74 -3.51 -7.54 0.38
N ARG A 75 -2.89 -7.76 1.54
CA ARG A 75 -3.09 -8.99 2.31
C ARG A 75 -4.53 -9.15 2.81
N LEU A 76 -5.18 -8.03 3.12
CA LEU A 76 -6.57 -8.02 3.51
C LEU A 76 -7.49 -8.35 2.33
N ALA A 77 -7.23 -7.79 1.16
CA ALA A 77 -8.03 -8.03 -0.04
C ALA A 77 -8.10 -9.52 -0.39
N GLU A 78 -6.97 -10.23 -0.32
CA GLU A 78 -6.91 -11.69 -0.50
C GLU A 78 -7.84 -12.41 0.49
N ARG A 79 -7.80 -12.02 1.77
CA ARG A 79 -8.58 -12.65 2.84
C ARG A 79 -10.07 -12.34 2.76
N LEU A 80 -10.43 -11.17 2.23
CA LEU A 80 -11.81 -10.70 2.12
C LEU A 80 -12.47 -11.04 0.79
N SER A 81 -11.73 -11.58 -0.19
CA SER A 81 -12.24 -11.99 -1.50
C SER A 81 -13.57 -12.74 -1.46
N ARG A 82 -13.75 -13.66 -0.50
CA ARG A 82 -14.98 -14.46 -0.35
C ARG A 82 -16.18 -13.71 0.23
N ALA A 83 -15.95 -12.57 0.89
CA ALA A 83 -17.00 -11.77 1.52
C ALA A 83 -17.69 -10.80 0.54
N PHE A 84 -17.07 -10.56 -0.61
CA PHE A 84 -17.52 -9.61 -1.62
C PHE A 84 -17.82 -10.34 -2.94
N PRO A 85 -19.09 -10.65 -3.25
CA PRO A 85 -19.44 -11.44 -4.44
C PRO A 85 -19.06 -10.73 -5.75
N ASP A 86 -19.05 -9.40 -5.76
CA ASP A 86 -18.61 -8.57 -6.90
C ASP A 86 -17.09 -8.28 -6.89
N GLY A 87 -16.35 -8.93 -5.99
CA GLY A 87 -14.90 -8.92 -5.96
C GLY A 87 -14.26 -7.84 -5.09
N VAL A 88 -12.93 -7.83 -5.13
CA VAL A 88 -12.07 -6.88 -4.44
C VAL A 88 -11.10 -6.28 -5.45
N TRP A 89 -11.04 -4.95 -5.48
CA TRP A 89 -10.41 -4.19 -6.54
C TRP A 89 -9.39 -3.21 -5.94
N LEU A 90 -8.14 -3.23 -6.43
CA LEU A 90 -7.13 -2.25 -6.04
C LEU A 90 -6.98 -1.17 -7.11
N VAL A 91 -7.12 0.09 -6.69
CA VAL A 91 -6.80 1.25 -7.51
C VAL A 91 -5.57 1.92 -6.91
N SER A 92 -4.43 1.83 -7.60
CA SER A 92 -3.22 2.53 -7.19
C SER A 92 -3.20 3.94 -7.76
N LEU A 93 -3.15 4.94 -6.87
CA LEU A 93 -3.10 6.36 -7.24
C LEU A 93 -1.66 6.91 -7.21
N ALA A 94 -0.66 6.04 -7.01
CA ALA A 94 0.74 6.43 -6.82
C ALA A 94 1.33 7.27 -7.96
N THR A 95 0.91 7.01 -9.21
CA THR A 95 1.39 7.72 -10.41
C THR A 95 0.49 8.86 -10.83
N LEU A 96 -0.70 9.01 -10.22
CA LEU A 96 -1.65 10.03 -10.58
C LEU A 96 -1.14 11.41 -10.10
N GLN A 97 -1.20 12.39 -11.00
CA GLN A 97 -0.86 13.79 -10.72
C GLN A 97 -2.10 14.68 -10.75
N ASP A 98 -3.05 14.35 -11.62
CA ASP A 98 -4.30 15.07 -11.76
C ASP A 98 -5.44 14.33 -11.05
N GLY A 99 -6.07 15.02 -10.09
CA GLY A 99 -7.21 14.49 -9.34
C GLY A 99 -8.45 14.25 -10.21
N ALA A 100 -8.61 14.96 -11.33
CA ALA A 100 -9.72 14.75 -12.25
C ALA A 100 -9.71 13.35 -12.89
N LEU A 101 -8.55 12.68 -12.90
CA LEU A 101 -8.39 11.34 -13.45
C LEU A 101 -8.74 10.22 -12.46
N VAL A 102 -9.08 10.53 -11.20
CA VAL A 102 -9.40 9.52 -10.19
C VAL A 102 -10.63 8.67 -10.59
N PRO A 103 -11.76 9.24 -11.06
CA PRO A 103 -12.89 8.43 -11.54
C PRO A 103 -12.51 7.51 -12.71
N HIS A 104 -11.66 7.99 -13.63
CA HIS A 104 -11.17 7.21 -14.76
C HIS A 104 -10.33 6.02 -14.31
N ALA A 105 -9.40 6.23 -13.36
CA ALA A 105 -8.58 5.15 -12.80
C ALA A 105 -9.45 4.06 -12.13
N VAL A 106 -10.55 4.44 -11.49
CA VAL A 106 -11.51 3.49 -10.91
C VAL A 106 -12.28 2.76 -12.02
N ALA A 107 -12.76 3.47 -13.03
CA ALA A 107 -13.47 2.89 -14.17
C ALA A 107 -12.60 1.85 -14.91
N ASP A 108 -11.34 2.18 -15.17
CA ASP A 108 -10.37 1.32 -15.83
C ASP A 108 -10.16 0.00 -15.06
N VAL A 109 -9.96 0.09 -13.74
CA VAL A 109 -9.76 -1.08 -12.88
C VAL A 109 -11.02 -1.96 -12.83
N LEU A 110 -12.20 -1.36 -12.79
CA LEU A 110 -13.48 -2.07 -12.79
C LEU A 110 -13.87 -2.61 -14.19
N GLY A 111 -13.09 -2.28 -15.23
CA GLY A 111 -13.37 -2.68 -16.61
C GLY A 111 -14.61 -2.00 -17.19
N ILE A 112 -14.96 -0.82 -16.68
CA ILE A 112 -16.10 -0.03 -17.17
C ILE A 112 -15.67 0.65 -18.46
N ARG A 113 -16.40 0.38 -19.54
CA ARG A 113 -16.25 1.11 -20.81
C ARG A 113 -17.30 2.20 -20.86
N ASP A 114 -16.86 3.43 -21.06
CA ASP A 114 -17.77 4.57 -21.24
C ASP A 114 -18.13 4.72 -22.72
N ASP A 115 -19.23 4.06 -23.11
CA ASP A 115 -19.79 4.18 -24.45
C ASP A 115 -20.96 5.20 -24.46
N THR A 116 -21.19 5.90 -23.34
CA THR A 116 -22.41 6.71 -23.10
C THR A 116 -22.22 8.20 -23.31
N GLY A 117 -20.97 8.69 -23.34
CA GLY A 117 -20.64 10.11 -23.47
C GLY A 117 -21.05 10.96 -22.26
N GLY A 118 -21.39 10.32 -21.15
CA GLY A 118 -21.72 10.97 -19.88
C GLY A 118 -20.46 11.31 -19.07
N GLU A 119 -20.65 11.90 -17.90
CA GLU A 119 -19.54 12.10 -16.96
C GLU A 119 -19.12 10.73 -16.38
N VAL A 120 -17.83 10.39 -16.47
CA VAL A 120 -17.29 9.09 -16.00
C VAL A 120 -17.64 8.81 -14.53
N LEU A 121 -17.72 9.85 -13.70
CA LEU A 121 -18.17 9.74 -12.32
C LEU A 121 -19.58 9.14 -12.21
N ASP A 122 -20.53 9.62 -13.02
CA ASP A 122 -21.91 9.14 -13.00
C ASP A 122 -21.99 7.68 -13.45
N VAL A 123 -21.22 7.31 -14.49
CA VAL A 123 -21.14 5.93 -14.98
C VAL A 123 -20.59 4.99 -13.89
N VAL A 124 -19.54 5.40 -13.18
CA VAL A 124 -18.96 4.65 -12.05
C VAL A 124 -19.97 4.52 -10.92
N VAL A 125 -20.66 5.60 -10.55
CA VAL A 125 -21.68 5.59 -9.49
C VAL A 125 -22.82 4.63 -9.83
N GLU A 126 -23.31 4.65 -11.07
CA GLU A 126 -24.38 3.76 -11.52
C GLU A 126 -23.94 2.30 -11.49
N TYR A 127 -22.75 2.00 -12.02
CA TYR A 127 -22.17 0.66 -12.01
C TYR A 127 -22.05 0.08 -10.59
N LEU A 128 -21.71 0.93 -9.60
CA LEU A 128 -21.48 0.52 -8.22
C LEU A 128 -22.76 0.43 -7.38
N ARG A 129 -23.87 1.02 -7.83
CA ARG A 129 -25.12 1.16 -7.06
C ARG A 129 -25.62 -0.16 -6.48
N GLU A 130 -25.65 -1.20 -7.30
CA GLU A 130 -26.22 -2.52 -6.93
C GLU A 130 -25.16 -3.56 -6.55
N ARG A 131 -23.88 -3.19 -6.56
CA ARG A 131 -22.77 -4.12 -6.32
C ARG A 131 -22.33 -4.18 -4.87
N ARG A 132 -21.88 -5.37 -4.48
CA ARG A 132 -21.27 -5.69 -3.19
C ARG A 132 -19.79 -6.03 -3.39
N LEU A 133 -18.99 -4.98 -3.54
CA LEU A 133 -17.54 -5.07 -3.70
C LEU A 133 -16.76 -4.31 -2.63
N LEU A 134 -15.47 -4.63 -2.53
CA LEU A 134 -14.50 -3.84 -1.78
C LEU A 134 -13.58 -3.10 -2.76
N LEU A 135 -13.58 -1.76 -2.66
CA LEU A 135 -12.66 -0.90 -3.40
C LEU A 135 -11.50 -0.49 -2.48
N ALA A 136 -10.30 -0.97 -2.78
CA ALA A 136 -9.08 -0.54 -2.12
C ALA A 136 -8.46 0.63 -2.90
N LEU A 137 -8.37 1.80 -2.29
CA LEU A 137 -7.71 2.98 -2.87
C LEU A 137 -6.34 3.14 -2.22
N ASP A 138 -5.27 3.03 -3.00
CA ASP A 138 -3.90 3.11 -2.49
C ASP A 138 -3.26 4.45 -2.86
N ASN A 139 -2.51 5.04 -1.92
CA ASN A 139 -1.83 6.34 -2.06
C ASN A 139 -2.76 7.54 -2.25
N CYS A 140 -3.87 7.59 -1.51
CA CYS A 140 -4.82 8.71 -1.56
C CYS A 140 -4.18 10.06 -1.17
N GLU A 141 -3.05 10.09 -0.45
CA GLU A 141 -2.39 11.35 -0.04
C GLU A 141 -1.95 12.24 -1.22
N ARG A 142 -1.94 11.71 -2.44
CA ARG A 142 -1.59 12.46 -3.65
C ARG A 142 -2.75 13.29 -4.20
N VAL A 143 -3.98 12.84 -3.97
CA VAL A 143 -5.21 13.35 -4.61
C VAL A 143 -6.38 13.31 -3.61
N LEU A 144 -6.12 13.74 -2.36
CA LEU A 144 -7.06 13.61 -1.24
C LEU A 144 -8.44 14.20 -1.56
N ASP A 145 -8.48 15.42 -2.07
CA ASP A 145 -9.74 16.13 -2.34
C ASP A 145 -10.56 15.41 -3.41
N ALA A 146 -9.91 14.88 -4.45
CA ALA A 146 -10.57 14.10 -5.48
C ALA A 146 -11.07 12.75 -4.96
N CYS A 147 -10.30 12.06 -4.12
CA CYS A 147 -10.77 10.85 -3.43
C CYS A 147 -11.98 11.16 -2.54
N ALA A 148 -11.94 12.26 -1.79
CA ALA A 148 -13.03 12.67 -0.91
C ALA A 148 -14.32 12.96 -1.70
N ALA A 149 -14.20 13.71 -2.79
CA ALA A 149 -15.32 14.01 -3.70
C ALA A 149 -15.91 12.73 -4.31
N LEU A 150 -15.05 11.84 -4.83
CA LEU A 150 -15.47 10.55 -5.39
C LEU A 150 -16.23 9.70 -4.34
N MET A 151 -15.68 9.55 -3.14
CA MET A 151 -16.32 8.77 -2.07
C MET A 151 -17.61 9.43 -1.57
N GLY A 152 -17.65 10.76 -1.51
CA GLY A 152 -18.86 11.53 -1.20
C GLY A 152 -19.98 11.32 -2.23
N ALA A 153 -19.64 11.08 -3.50
CA ALA A 153 -20.61 10.78 -4.54
C ALA A 153 -21.08 9.30 -4.51
N ILE A 154 -20.15 8.36 -4.31
CA ILE A 154 -20.43 6.92 -4.39
C ILE A 154 -21.11 6.38 -3.12
N LEU A 155 -20.59 6.70 -1.93
CA LEU A 155 -21.05 6.07 -0.69
C LEU A 155 -22.56 6.29 -0.41
N PRO A 156 -23.17 7.46 -0.68
CA PRO A 156 -24.61 7.61 -0.50
C PRO A 156 -25.47 6.74 -1.42
N ARG A 157 -24.93 6.28 -2.56
CA ARG A 157 -25.68 5.60 -3.63
C ARG A 157 -25.38 4.10 -3.74
N ALA A 158 -24.21 3.65 -3.31
CA ALA A 158 -23.74 2.27 -3.42
C ALA A 158 -23.72 1.53 -2.08
N ALA A 159 -24.89 1.28 -1.47
CA ALA A 159 -25.01 0.76 -0.09
C ALA A 159 -24.27 -0.57 0.16
N GLY A 160 -24.15 -1.41 -0.87
CA GLY A 160 -23.44 -2.70 -0.81
C GLY A 160 -21.91 -2.59 -0.84
N MET A 161 -21.37 -1.44 -1.23
CA MET A 161 -19.94 -1.22 -1.43
C MET A 161 -19.24 -0.82 -0.12
N ARG A 162 -18.00 -1.29 0.02
CA ARG A 162 -17.06 -0.87 1.08
C ARG A 162 -15.76 -0.37 0.49
N VAL A 163 -15.07 0.50 1.23
CA VAL A 163 -13.85 1.17 0.81
C VAL A 163 -12.76 0.97 1.86
N LEU A 164 -11.57 0.60 1.39
CA LEU A 164 -10.34 0.63 2.17
C LEU A 164 -9.37 1.63 1.52
N ALA A 165 -9.15 2.78 2.12
CA ALA A 165 -8.18 3.74 1.65
C ALA A 165 -6.83 3.58 2.38
N THR A 166 -5.72 3.76 1.68
CA THR A 166 -4.40 3.96 2.30
C THR A 166 -3.96 5.40 2.09
N SER A 167 -3.56 6.06 3.17
CA SER A 167 -3.14 7.45 3.10
C SER A 167 -2.22 7.83 4.25
N ARG A 168 -1.52 8.96 4.12
CA ARG A 168 -0.84 9.63 5.25
C ARG A 168 -1.77 10.56 6.04
N HIS A 169 -2.90 10.93 5.44
CA HIS A 169 -3.88 11.86 5.99
C HIS A 169 -5.29 11.28 5.84
N ARG A 170 -6.21 11.74 6.67
CA ARG A 170 -7.63 11.40 6.52
C ARG A 170 -8.20 11.96 5.21
N LEU A 171 -9.20 11.30 4.64
CA LEU A 171 -9.88 11.77 3.43
C LEU A 171 -10.90 12.88 3.72
N ASN A 172 -11.38 13.02 4.97
CA ASN A 172 -12.43 13.97 5.36
C ASN A 172 -13.79 13.68 4.72
N VAL A 173 -14.20 12.41 4.73
CA VAL A 173 -15.52 11.97 4.24
C VAL A 173 -16.41 11.58 5.42
N ILE A 174 -17.70 11.86 5.33
CA ILE A 174 -18.67 11.47 6.38
C ILE A 174 -18.71 9.94 6.49
N GLY A 175 -18.62 9.43 7.72
CA GLY A 175 -18.58 7.98 7.98
C GLY A 175 -17.21 7.34 7.73
N GLU A 176 -16.15 8.14 7.58
CA GLU A 176 -14.77 7.66 7.55
C GLU A 176 -14.32 7.19 8.94
N TYR A 177 -13.97 5.92 9.05
CA TYR A 177 -13.23 5.39 10.19
C TYR A 177 -11.73 5.45 9.92
N LEU A 178 -10.94 5.86 10.92
CA LEU A 178 -9.48 5.91 10.82
C LEU A 178 -8.85 4.78 11.63
N LEU A 179 -7.96 4.02 10.99
CA LEU A 179 -7.08 3.09 11.69
C LEU A 179 -5.63 3.48 11.46
N GLU A 180 -4.96 3.90 12.53
CA GLU A 180 -3.53 4.18 12.50
C GLU A 180 -2.73 2.88 12.49
N VAL A 181 -1.97 2.66 11.43
CA VAL A 181 -1.05 1.53 11.30
C VAL A 181 0.27 1.93 11.95
N SER A 182 0.54 1.38 13.13
CA SER A 182 1.78 1.64 13.87
C SER A 182 2.99 0.97 13.19
N PRO A 183 4.20 1.57 13.34
CA PRO A 183 5.46 0.89 13.07
C PRO A 183 5.57 -0.43 13.83
N LEU A 184 6.38 -1.35 13.31
CA LEU A 184 6.62 -2.63 13.96
C LEU A 184 7.40 -2.40 15.27
N GLY A 185 7.04 -3.13 16.32
CA GLY A 185 7.71 -3.01 17.62
C GLY A 185 9.18 -3.43 17.55
N VAL A 186 10.05 -2.62 18.17
CA VAL A 186 11.48 -2.88 18.37
C VAL A 186 11.74 -2.86 19.88
N PRO A 187 12.55 -3.78 20.44
CA PRO A 187 12.88 -3.75 21.86
C PRO A 187 13.66 -2.48 22.21
N VAL A 188 13.42 -1.92 23.40
CA VAL A 188 14.29 -0.83 23.90
C VAL A 188 15.63 -1.40 24.37
N LEU A 189 16.70 -0.62 24.21
CA LEU A 189 18.06 -1.09 24.53
C LEU A 189 18.24 -1.44 26.01
N GLU A 190 17.54 -0.74 26.90
CA GLU A 190 17.54 -1.00 28.35
C GLU A 190 16.85 -2.31 28.72
N GLU A 191 15.85 -2.72 27.93
CA GLU A 191 15.25 -4.04 28.07
C GLU A 191 16.29 -5.08 27.71
N LEU A 192 16.92 -4.99 26.53
CA LEU A 192 17.95 -5.96 26.10
C LEU A 192 19.05 -6.19 27.14
N ALA A 193 19.49 -5.14 27.83
CA ALA A 193 20.52 -5.20 28.87
C ALA A 193 20.09 -6.04 30.09
N ARG A 194 18.79 -6.15 30.37
CA ARG A 194 18.23 -6.93 31.49
C ARG A 194 18.13 -8.44 31.21
N GLY A 195 18.40 -8.89 29.98
CA GLY A 195 18.32 -10.28 29.55
C GLY A 195 16.88 -10.82 29.43
N GLY A 196 16.70 -11.96 28.75
CA GLY A 196 15.40 -12.65 28.64
C GLY A 196 14.57 -12.40 27.37
N PHE A 197 15.19 -12.04 26.24
CA PHE A 197 14.46 -11.70 25.00
C PHE A 197 14.40 -12.83 23.99
N ALA A 198 13.20 -13.12 23.49
CA ALA A 198 13.02 -13.88 22.27
C ALA A 198 13.01 -12.93 21.07
N VAL A 199 13.94 -13.08 20.13
CA VAL A 199 13.97 -12.28 18.88
C VAL A 199 12.63 -12.35 18.13
N LYS A 200 11.94 -13.50 18.19
CA LYS A 200 10.61 -13.71 17.60
C LYS A 200 9.49 -12.87 18.23
N ALA A 201 9.71 -12.28 19.40
CA ALA A 201 8.72 -11.41 20.02
C ALA A 201 8.64 -10.03 19.33
N PHE A 202 9.58 -9.69 18.44
CA PHE A 202 9.66 -8.38 17.80
C PHE A 202 9.62 -8.50 16.27
N PRO A 203 8.46 -8.21 15.65
CA PRO A 203 8.27 -8.27 14.20
C PRO A 203 9.30 -7.47 13.39
N ALA A 204 9.78 -6.34 13.91
CA ALA A 204 10.78 -5.53 13.23
C ALA A 204 12.13 -6.28 13.08
N LEU A 205 12.52 -7.09 14.08
CA LEU A 205 13.77 -7.85 14.05
C LEU A 205 13.68 -9.05 13.10
N GLU A 206 12.51 -9.71 13.06
CA GLU A 206 12.23 -10.76 12.09
C GLU A 206 12.24 -10.21 10.66
N LEU A 207 11.58 -9.07 10.42
CA LEU A 207 11.61 -8.41 9.13
C LEU A 207 13.03 -8.00 8.73
N PHE A 208 13.81 -7.47 9.67
CA PHE A 208 15.21 -7.13 9.40
C PHE A 208 16.00 -8.37 9.00
N ALA A 209 15.92 -9.47 9.75
CA ALA A 209 16.64 -10.70 9.46
C ALA A 209 16.26 -11.26 8.09
N ASP A 210 14.97 -11.26 7.77
CA ASP A 210 14.44 -11.73 6.50
C ASP A 210 14.96 -10.87 5.32
N ARG A 211 14.97 -9.53 5.45
CA ARG A 211 15.53 -8.65 4.42
C ARG A 211 17.05 -8.78 4.31
N ALA A 212 17.75 -8.84 5.44
CA ALA A 212 19.20 -8.99 5.46
C ALA A 212 19.63 -10.32 4.81
N ALA A 213 18.88 -11.40 4.99
CA ALA A 213 19.16 -12.70 4.38
C ALA A 213 19.07 -12.68 2.84
N THR A 214 18.30 -11.77 2.24
CA THR A 214 18.23 -11.59 0.78
C THR A 214 19.48 -10.92 0.18
N VAL A 215 20.24 -10.19 1.01
CA VAL A 215 21.48 -9.50 0.60
C VAL A 215 22.72 -10.28 1.04
N VAL A 216 22.68 -10.84 2.25
CA VAL A 216 23.72 -11.66 2.85
C VAL A 216 23.14 -13.04 3.16
N PRO A 217 23.36 -14.04 2.29
CA PRO A 217 22.84 -15.38 2.49
C PRO A 217 23.21 -15.96 3.86
N GLY A 218 22.22 -16.49 4.58
CA GLY A 218 22.42 -17.09 5.90
C GLY A 218 22.44 -16.10 7.07
N PHE A 219 22.22 -14.80 6.84
CA PHE A 219 22.10 -13.82 7.92
C PHE A 219 21.02 -14.23 8.95
N LYS A 220 21.37 -14.17 10.22
CA LYS A 220 20.45 -14.39 11.35
C LYS A 220 20.72 -13.37 12.44
N THR A 221 19.67 -12.92 13.11
CA THR A 221 19.80 -12.14 14.35
C THR A 221 20.21 -13.11 15.47
N THR A 222 21.42 -12.92 16.01
CA THR A 222 22.02 -13.71 17.08
C THR A 222 22.26 -12.83 18.31
N ALA A 223 22.55 -13.43 19.46
CA ALA A 223 22.89 -12.66 20.66
C ALA A 223 24.06 -11.68 20.43
N GLY A 224 25.04 -12.04 19.59
CA GLY A 224 26.22 -11.22 19.30
C GLY A 224 25.94 -9.98 18.44
N ASN A 225 24.94 -10.02 17.54
CA ASN A 225 24.62 -8.89 16.65
C ASN A 225 23.33 -8.14 17.03
N LEU A 226 22.54 -8.67 17.98
CA LEU A 226 21.23 -8.14 18.36
C LEU A 226 21.26 -6.65 18.71
N GLY A 227 22.24 -6.20 19.51
CA GLY A 227 22.36 -4.79 19.88
C GLY A 227 22.59 -3.87 18.68
N HIS A 228 23.31 -4.32 17.65
CA HIS A 228 23.53 -3.55 16.42
C HIS A 228 22.26 -3.52 15.55
N VAL A 229 21.59 -4.67 15.41
CA VAL A 229 20.32 -4.76 14.68
C VAL A 229 19.27 -3.85 15.31
N VAL A 230 19.13 -3.87 16.64
CA VAL A 230 18.16 -3.02 17.34
C VAL A 230 18.46 -1.53 17.17
N ARG A 231 19.73 -1.12 17.26
CA ARG A 231 20.14 0.27 16.94
C ARG A 231 19.84 0.65 15.49
N LEU A 232 19.97 -0.27 14.55
CA LEU A 232 19.62 -0.03 13.14
C LEU A 232 18.10 0.12 12.98
N CYS A 233 17.30 -0.80 13.54
CA CYS A 233 15.85 -0.70 13.52
C CYS A 233 15.36 0.62 14.12
N HIS A 234 15.86 1.00 15.31
CA HIS A 234 15.54 2.31 15.90
C HIS A 234 15.91 3.47 14.97
N ARG A 235 17.10 3.48 14.36
CA ARG A 235 17.47 4.56 13.42
C ARG A 235 16.56 4.64 12.20
N LEU A 236 16.04 3.50 11.74
CA LEU A 236 15.11 3.42 10.62
C LEU A 236 13.69 3.84 11.03
N ASP A 237 13.28 3.55 12.27
CA ASP A 237 12.02 4.00 12.86
C ASP A 237 12.04 5.49 13.23
N VAL A 238 13.22 6.05 13.56
CA VAL A 238 13.45 7.45 13.97
C VAL A 238 13.34 8.44 12.80
N CYS A 239 12.95 8.00 11.59
CA CYS A 239 12.33 8.90 10.60
C CYS A 239 10.98 9.51 11.08
N ARG A 240 10.59 9.28 12.32
CA ARG A 240 9.57 9.99 13.09
C ARG A 240 10.16 11.24 13.78
N TRP A 241 10.13 12.39 13.09
CA TRP A 241 10.40 13.67 13.74
C TRP A 241 9.22 14.08 14.66
N PRO A 242 9.48 14.65 15.84
CA PRO A 242 8.53 15.51 16.55
C PRO A 242 8.17 16.73 15.69
N SER A 243 6.99 17.30 15.89
CA SER A 243 6.43 18.42 15.12
C SER A 243 7.30 19.70 15.08
N SER A 244 8.36 19.80 15.88
CA SER A 244 9.20 21.01 16.06
C SER A 244 10.47 21.11 15.18
N TRP A 245 10.82 20.11 14.35
CA TRP A 245 12.13 20.09 13.64
C TRP A 245 12.08 20.02 12.09
N ARG A 246 11.08 20.64 11.44
CA ARG A 246 10.88 20.65 9.96
C ARG A 246 11.88 21.51 9.16
N ARG A 247 13.21 21.35 9.29
CA ARG A 247 14.14 22.11 8.43
C ARG A 247 15.29 21.38 7.75
N CYS A 248 15.42 20.06 7.88
CA CYS A 248 16.46 19.33 7.16
C CYS A 248 15.84 18.28 6.23
N GLY A 249 15.67 18.66 4.96
CA GLY A 249 15.23 17.77 3.90
C GLY A 249 16.34 16.83 3.47
N CYS A 250 16.36 15.61 4.01
CA CYS A 250 17.11 14.49 3.47
C CYS A 250 16.24 13.24 3.56
N GLY A 251 15.44 13.00 2.52
CA GLY A 251 14.52 11.87 2.45
C GLY A 251 14.57 11.21 1.07
N ARG A 252 15.76 10.79 0.64
CA ARG A 252 15.89 9.90 -0.52
C ARG A 252 17.21 9.17 -0.47
N ILE A 253 17.12 7.84 -0.69
CA ILE A 253 18.23 6.89 -0.68
C ILE A 253 18.64 6.71 0.80
N VAL A 254 18.66 5.53 1.38
CA VAL A 254 19.79 4.62 1.29
C VAL A 254 19.36 3.33 2.02
N TRP A 255 18.90 2.28 1.33
CA TRP A 255 18.83 0.94 1.95
C TRP A 255 19.96 0.06 1.43
N SER A 256 20.19 0.03 0.10
CA SER A 256 21.31 -0.74 -0.45
C SER A 256 22.67 -0.12 -0.09
N SER A 257 22.86 1.20 -0.22
CA SER A 257 24.16 1.82 0.06
C SER A 257 24.53 1.90 1.55
N LEU A 258 23.55 1.80 2.46
CA LEU A 258 23.77 1.83 3.92
C LEU A 258 24.17 0.43 4.36
N LEU A 259 23.51 -0.62 3.85
CA LEU A 259 23.90 -2.01 4.11
C LEU A 259 25.28 -2.33 3.51
N SER A 260 25.55 -1.95 2.26
CA SER A 260 26.86 -2.16 1.63
C SER A 260 27.96 -1.32 2.31
N GLY A 261 27.67 -0.07 2.66
CA GLY A 261 28.63 0.81 3.34
C GLY A 261 28.93 0.37 4.77
N TRP A 262 27.95 -0.12 5.54
CA TRP A 262 28.17 -0.58 6.90
C TRP A 262 28.88 -1.93 6.97
N MET A 263 28.51 -2.91 6.14
CA MET A 263 29.14 -4.23 6.14
C MET A 263 30.64 -4.14 5.82
N THR A 264 31.02 -3.21 4.93
CA THR A 264 32.42 -2.93 4.61
C THR A 264 33.19 -2.28 5.77
N VAL A 265 32.51 -1.53 6.65
CA VAL A 265 33.13 -0.78 7.76
C VAL A 265 33.18 -1.57 9.07
N THR A 266 32.25 -2.51 9.31
CA THR A 266 32.17 -3.26 10.58
C THR A 266 32.67 -4.70 10.51
N GLY A 267 33.13 -5.19 9.36
CA GLY A 267 33.76 -6.52 9.26
C GLY A 267 32.86 -7.66 9.76
N CYS A 268 31.62 -7.70 9.28
CA CYS A 268 30.73 -8.87 9.37
C CYS A 268 30.55 -9.47 7.97
#